data_AF-A0A5A7Z3F6-F1
#
_entry.id   AF-A0A5A7Z3F6-F1
#
_cell.length_a   1.000
_cell.length_b   1.000
_cell.length_c   1.000
_cell.angle_alpha   90.00
_cell.angle_beta   90.00
_cell.angle_gamma   90.00
#
_symmetry.space_group_name_H-M   'P 1'
#
loop_
_entity.id
_entity.type
_entity.pdbx_description
1 polymer ?
#
loop_
_entity_poly.entity_id
_entity_poly.type
_entity_poly.pdbx_seq_one_letter_code
_entity_poly.pdbx_strand_id
1 'polypeptide(L)'
;MDNRTEELITDLRRSSVCTPAQRAQDAEIHARIDALIASGAISEDELHRGVLRARLKVYGHATEVAGHGLLARLPGWTDGLFTDPEVTTFVFMNGSVGRECYDRLASDVGIVNCSKLLRDLNGSGQLDLADATMNGVVAGVWASGESGSASCIGCREWQTLFRLNGFTYLGVPSSRPTEPVRVYRGCTPEHRFGMSWSTEVAVARSFATQGMSSRPPGVVYVAHVQPEHLLAFIDEGHDEHEWVVDPVGLSDANVRLLDLPGPQVEEGGASAQL
;
A
#
# COMPACT_ATOMS: atom_id res chain seq x y z
N MET A 1 0.46 14.38 29.40
CA MET A 1 1.81 13.87 29.10
C MET A 1 2.67 14.15 30.32
N ASP A 2 3.43 13.19 30.83
CA ASP A 2 4.24 13.45 32.04
C ASP A 2 5.52 14.23 31.69
N ASN A 3 6.14 14.85 32.70
CA ASN A 3 7.32 15.70 32.53
C ASN A 3 8.52 14.93 31.93
N ARG A 4 8.56 13.61 32.14
CA ARG A 4 9.61 12.71 31.66
C ARG A 4 9.48 12.43 30.16
N THR A 5 8.25 12.36 29.67
CA THR A 5 7.94 12.22 28.24
C THR A 5 8.33 13.50 27.49
N GLU A 6 8.06 14.68 28.06
CA GLU A 6 8.47 15.96 27.46
C GLU A 6 9.99 16.16 27.47
N GLU A 7 10.69 15.77 28.54
CA GLU A 7 12.15 15.78 28.58
C GLU A 7 12.75 14.85 27.52
N LEU A 8 12.22 13.63 27.36
CA LEU A 8 12.66 12.69 26.33
C LEU A 8 12.45 13.26 24.92
N ILE A 9 11.27 13.83 24.63
CA ILE A 9 10.98 14.48 23.34
C ILE A 9 11.96 15.64 23.10
N THR A 10 12.27 16.43 24.14
CA THR A 10 13.19 17.56 24.04
C THR A 10 14.63 17.12 23.79
N ASP A 11 15.09 16.06 24.45
CA ASP A 11 16.44 15.51 24.23
C ASP A 11 16.56 14.85 22.86
N LEU A 12 15.51 14.16 22.40
CA LEU A 12 15.42 13.65 21.03
C LEU A 12 15.52 14.79 20.01
N ARG A 13 14.82 15.92 20.23
CA ARG A 13 14.93 17.12 19.38
C ARG A 13 16.35 17.69 19.34
N ARG A 14 17.03 17.79 20.48
CA ARG A 14 18.41 18.29 20.55
C ARG A 14 19.42 17.37 19.85
N SER A 15 19.26 16.06 20.00
CA SER A 15 20.10 15.06 19.32
C SER A 15 19.90 15.00 17.81
N SER A 16 18.82 15.61 17.29
CA SER A 16 18.43 15.57 15.88
C SER A 16 19.04 16.67 15.02
N VAL A 17 19.95 17.50 15.55
CA VAL A 17 20.66 18.51 14.76
C VAL A 17 21.78 17.84 13.96
N CYS A 18 21.57 17.68 12.65
CA CYS A 18 22.57 17.14 11.73
C CYS A 18 23.84 18.01 11.75
N THR A 19 24.98 17.39 12.06
CA THR A 19 26.29 18.06 12.09
C THR A 19 26.80 18.32 10.65
N PRO A 20 27.72 19.29 10.45
CA PRO A 20 28.34 19.49 9.14
C PRO A 20 29.03 18.24 8.58
N ALA A 21 29.61 17.41 9.45
CA ALA A 21 30.26 16.16 9.06
C ALA A 21 29.26 15.12 8.54
N GLN A 22 28.12 14.97 9.24
CA GLN A 22 27.03 14.12 8.76
C GLN A 22 26.52 14.61 7.40
N ARG A 23 26.28 15.92 7.22
CA ARG A 23 25.88 16.49 5.91
C ARG A 23 26.85 16.19 4.76
N ALA A 24 28.15 16.08 5.02
CA ALA A 24 29.14 15.77 3.99
C ALA A 24 29.11 14.27 3.62
N GLN A 25 29.05 13.40 4.62
CA GLN A 25 28.92 11.95 4.44
C GLN A 25 27.62 11.59 3.70
N ASP A 26 26.55 12.29 4.07
CA ASP A 26 25.24 12.29 3.44
C ASP A 26 25.29 12.61 1.94
N ALA A 27 26.02 13.65 1.55
CA ALA A 27 26.18 14.03 0.14
C ALA A 27 26.97 12.97 -0.66
N GLU A 28 28.00 12.38 -0.06
CA GLU A 28 28.79 11.31 -0.70
C GLU A 28 27.94 10.06 -0.97
N ILE A 29 27.07 9.70 -0.02
CA ILE A 29 26.24 8.51 -0.15
C ILE A 29 25.12 8.71 -1.17
N HIS A 30 24.51 9.91 -1.22
CA HIS A 30 23.60 10.27 -2.31
C HIS A 30 24.28 10.16 -3.68
N ALA A 31 25.46 10.76 -3.84
CA ALA A 31 26.20 10.68 -5.10
C ALA A 31 26.54 9.23 -5.50
N ARG A 32 26.80 8.36 -4.53
CA ARG A 32 27.06 6.94 -4.77
C ARG A 32 25.79 6.18 -5.18
N ILE A 33 24.64 6.48 -4.57
CA ILE A 33 23.36 5.92 -4.96
C ILE A 33 23.01 6.35 -6.40
N ASP A 34 23.14 7.64 -6.71
CA ASP A 34 22.89 8.17 -8.05
C ASP A 34 23.77 7.47 -9.11
N ALA A 35 25.04 7.22 -8.78
CA ALA A 35 25.95 6.47 -9.66
C ALA A 35 25.53 5.00 -9.86
N LEU A 36 24.96 4.35 -8.84
CA LEU A 36 24.46 2.98 -8.95
C LEU A 36 23.18 2.90 -9.79
N ILE A 37 22.28 3.88 -9.68
CA ILE A 37 21.10 4.00 -10.56
C ILE A 37 21.56 4.24 -12.01
N ALA A 38 22.44 5.22 -12.21
CA ALA A 38 22.91 5.60 -13.54
C ALA A 38 23.66 4.47 -14.26
N SER A 39 24.31 3.58 -13.51
CA SER A 39 24.99 2.39 -14.05
C SER A 39 24.06 1.19 -14.26
N GLY A 40 22.79 1.27 -13.84
CA GLY A 40 21.85 0.15 -13.85
C GLY A 40 22.21 -0.97 -12.87
N ALA A 41 23.14 -0.73 -11.95
CA ALA A 41 23.58 -1.70 -10.95
C ALA A 41 22.50 -1.97 -9.89
N ILE A 42 21.62 -1.00 -9.67
CA ILE A 42 20.36 -1.14 -8.93
C ILE A 42 19.27 -0.46 -9.74
N SER A 43 18.09 -1.09 -9.82
CA SER A 43 16.90 -0.41 -10.34
C SER A 43 16.38 0.61 -9.33
N GLU A 44 15.67 1.62 -9.82
CA GLU A 44 14.99 2.62 -8.97
C GLU A 44 13.96 1.95 -8.03
N ASP A 45 13.41 0.80 -8.42
CA ASP A 45 12.47 -0.02 -7.66
C ASP A 45 13.17 -0.85 -6.54
N GLU A 46 14.30 -1.50 -6.83
CA GLU A 46 15.15 -2.12 -5.81
C GLU A 46 15.68 -1.10 -4.81
N LEU A 47 15.99 0.08 -5.32
CA LEU A 47 16.33 1.23 -4.51
C LEU A 47 15.11 1.57 -3.64
N HIS A 48 13.91 1.85 -4.14
CA HIS A 48 12.73 2.14 -3.29
C HIS A 48 12.46 1.09 -2.19
N ARG A 49 12.63 -0.21 -2.48
CA ARG A 49 12.51 -1.30 -1.49
C ARG A 49 13.59 -1.30 -0.41
N GLY A 50 14.80 -0.84 -0.71
CA GLY A 50 15.94 -0.76 0.21
C GLY A 50 16.29 0.66 0.69
N VAL A 51 15.67 1.69 0.12
CA VAL A 51 16.00 3.11 0.26
C VAL A 51 15.78 3.56 1.66
N LEU A 52 14.67 3.16 2.28
CA LEU A 52 14.40 3.62 3.62
C LEU A 52 15.43 3.07 4.61
N ARG A 53 15.81 1.79 4.47
CA ARG A 53 16.91 1.20 5.27
C ARG A 53 18.24 1.89 4.99
N ALA A 54 18.58 2.09 3.72
CA ALA A 54 19.81 2.77 3.33
C ALA A 54 19.83 4.21 3.86
N ARG A 55 18.74 4.95 3.73
CA ARG A 55 18.60 6.31 4.25
C ARG A 55 18.68 6.33 5.77
N LEU A 56 18.03 5.42 6.48
CA LEU A 56 18.10 5.37 7.96
C LEU A 56 19.50 5.05 8.45
N LYS A 57 20.23 4.18 7.74
CA LYS A 57 21.63 3.88 8.07
C LYS A 57 22.55 5.09 7.91
N VAL A 58 22.21 6.02 7.02
CA VAL A 58 23.07 7.12 6.59
C VAL A 58 22.69 8.41 7.32
N TYR A 59 21.43 8.79 7.20
CA TYR A 59 20.87 10.03 7.73
C TYR A 59 20.16 9.82 9.07
N GLY A 60 19.85 8.57 9.43
CA GLY A 60 18.96 8.28 10.54
C GLY A 60 19.58 8.59 11.89
N HIS A 61 18.77 9.18 12.76
CA HIS A 61 19.13 9.34 14.17
C HIS A 61 18.66 8.11 14.94
N ALA A 62 19.61 7.28 15.35
CA ALA A 62 19.35 6.12 16.18
C ALA A 62 19.25 6.51 17.66
N THR A 63 18.27 5.96 18.37
CA THR A 63 18.02 6.21 19.78
C THR A 63 17.50 4.94 20.46
N GLU A 64 17.93 4.68 21.69
CA GLU A 64 17.35 3.62 22.50
C GLU A 64 16.04 4.12 23.13
N VAL A 65 14.95 3.41 22.84
CA VAL A 65 13.64 3.70 23.41
C VAL A 65 13.24 2.57 24.34
N ALA A 66 12.94 2.93 25.58
CA ALA A 66 12.47 1.98 26.59
C ALA A 66 11.27 1.16 26.07
N GLY A 67 11.38 -0.16 26.12
CA GLY A 67 10.35 -1.09 25.66
C GLY A 67 10.38 -1.41 24.16
N HIS A 68 11.08 -0.62 23.34
CA HIS A 68 11.17 -0.82 21.88
C HIS A 68 12.59 -1.10 21.37
N GLY A 69 13.61 -0.88 22.19
CA GLY A 69 15.00 -1.09 21.81
C GLY A 69 15.54 0.03 20.92
N LEU A 70 16.46 -0.31 20.02
CA LEU A 70 17.08 0.66 19.12
C LEU A 70 16.11 1.02 17.99
N LEU A 71 15.72 2.30 17.92
CA LEU A 71 14.91 2.84 16.84
C LEU A 71 15.68 3.92 16.09
N ALA A 72 15.30 4.16 14.84
CA ALA A 72 15.85 5.19 13.97
C ALA A 72 14.74 6.08 13.41
N ARG A 73 15.08 7.33 13.11
CA ARG A 73 14.21 8.28 12.37
C ARG A 73 15.01 9.04 11.33
N LEU A 74 14.38 9.39 10.21
CA LEU A 74 15.01 10.27 9.22
C LEU A 74 14.89 11.76 9.60
N PRO A 75 15.87 12.60 9.25
CA PRO A 75 15.73 14.04 9.29
C PRO A 75 14.59 14.47 8.37
N GLY A 76 13.63 15.23 8.91
CA GLY A 76 12.47 15.73 8.17
C GLY A 76 11.20 14.89 8.35
N TRP A 77 11.29 13.69 8.93
CA TRP A 77 10.09 12.98 9.37
C TRP A 77 9.38 13.75 10.46
N THR A 78 8.05 13.59 10.49
CA THR A 78 7.18 14.09 11.54
C THR A 78 7.74 13.66 12.90
N ASP A 79 7.80 14.65 13.80
CA ASP A 79 8.34 14.45 15.13
C ASP A 79 7.58 13.32 15.84
N GLY A 80 8.30 12.41 16.49
CA GLY A 80 7.72 11.24 17.14
C GLY A 80 7.57 9.99 16.26
N LEU A 81 7.79 10.06 14.94
CA LEU A 81 7.81 8.89 14.06
C LEU A 81 9.17 8.20 14.06
N PHE A 82 9.17 6.89 14.29
CA PHE A 82 10.35 6.05 14.31
C PHE A 82 10.09 4.71 13.61
N THR A 83 11.18 4.03 13.25
CA THR A 83 11.16 2.63 12.83
C THR A 83 12.42 1.92 13.32
N ASP A 84 12.41 0.60 13.42
CA ASP A 84 13.64 -0.14 13.70
C ASP A 84 14.61 -0.09 12.49
N PRO A 85 15.91 -0.40 12.67
CA PRO A 85 16.90 -0.35 11.59
C PRO A 85 16.56 -1.21 10.37
N GLU A 86 15.80 -2.30 10.57
CA GLU A 86 15.36 -3.19 9.50
C GLU A 86 14.03 -2.74 8.88
N VAL A 87 13.48 -1.61 9.31
CA VAL A 87 12.19 -1.07 8.84
C VAL A 87 11.11 -2.16 8.95
N THR A 88 11.13 -2.91 10.06
CA THR A 88 10.23 -4.04 10.31
C THR A 88 8.96 -3.64 11.06
N THR A 89 8.99 -2.49 11.73
CA THR A 89 7.93 -1.93 12.56
C THR A 89 8.01 -0.40 12.56
N PHE A 90 6.89 0.30 12.46
CA PHE A 90 6.78 1.74 12.71
C PHE A 90 6.17 2.00 14.09
N VAL A 91 6.68 3.03 14.77
CA VAL A 91 6.18 3.47 16.08
C VAL A 91 6.02 4.98 16.05
N PHE A 92 4.91 5.47 16.58
CA PHE A 92 4.69 6.89 16.82
C PHE A 92 4.74 7.16 18.33
N MET A 93 5.43 8.18 18.82
CA MET A 93 5.58 8.40 20.28
C MET A 93 4.73 9.54 20.82
N ASN A 94 4.08 10.30 19.93
CA ASN A 94 3.30 11.48 20.32
C ASN A 94 1.82 11.16 20.60
N GLY A 95 1.49 9.90 20.87
CA GLY A 95 0.16 9.46 21.28
C GLY A 95 -0.72 8.95 20.13
N SER A 96 -2.00 9.32 20.14
CA SER A 96 -3.00 8.90 19.16
C SER A 96 -2.83 9.62 17.83
N VAL A 97 -3.12 8.93 16.74
CA VAL A 97 -2.97 9.38 15.36
C VAL A 97 -4.35 9.56 14.74
N GLY A 98 -4.77 10.81 14.55
CA GLY A 98 -5.92 11.16 13.72
C GLY A 98 -5.54 11.27 12.23
N ARG A 99 -6.54 11.49 11.37
CA ARG A 99 -6.39 11.44 9.90
C ARG A 99 -5.28 12.33 9.35
N GLU A 100 -5.30 13.63 9.67
CA GLU A 100 -4.28 14.58 9.18
C GLU A 100 -2.87 14.22 9.65
N CYS A 101 -2.73 13.66 10.85
CA CYS A 101 -1.44 13.15 11.32
C CYS A 101 -1.04 11.93 10.49
N TYR A 102 -1.94 10.96 10.31
CA TYR A 102 -1.66 9.76 9.52
C TYR A 102 -1.20 10.10 8.11
N ASP A 103 -1.89 11.01 7.41
CA ASP A 103 -1.54 11.39 6.03
C ASP A 103 -0.12 11.98 5.95
N ARG A 104 0.31 12.76 6.95
CA ARG A 104 1.70 13.24 7.07
C ARG A 104 2.68 12.10 7.32
N LEU A 105 2.37 11.21 8.26
CA LEU A 105 3.22 10.04 8.55
C LEU A 105 3.36 9.14 7.31
N ALA A 106 2.27 8.91 6.57
CA ALA A 106 2.25 8.15 5.33
C ALA A 106 3.13 8.81 4.25
N SER A 107 3.05 10.14 4.12
CA SER A 107 3.95 10.90 3.25
C SER A 107 5.43 10.74 3.65
N ASP A 108 5.73 10.71 4.95
CA ASP A 108 7.10 10.58 5.45
C ASP A 108 7.72 9.22 5.16
N VAL A 109 6.96 8.14 5.36
CA VAL A 109 7.45 6.76 5.14
C VAL A 109 7.42 6.33 3.67
N GLY A 110 6.66 7.06 2.86
CA GLY A 110 6.47 6.80 1.44
C GLY A 110 5.50 5.65 1.17
N ILE A 111 5.02 5.62 -0.07
CA ILE A 111 3.94 4.74 -0.56
C ILE A 111 4.17 3.25 -0.24
N VAL A 112 5.41 2.78 -0.42
CA VAL A 112 5.83 1.39 -0.16
C VAL A 112 5.58 0.96 1.30
N ASN A 113 5.68 1.90 2.24
CA ASN A 113 5.60 1.62 3.67
C ASN A 113 4.27 2.00 4.32
N CYS A 114 3.35 2.64 3.58
CA CYS A 114 2.06 3.07 4.10
C CYS A 114 1.24 1.90 4.67
N SER A 115 1.22 0.75 3.99
CA SER A 115 0.53 -0.45 4.49
C SER A 115 1.07 -0.88 5.85
N LYS A 116 2.40 -0.90 5.98
CA LYS A 116 3.08 -1.26 7.22
C LYS A 116 2.80 -0.28 8.35
N LEU A 117 2.89 1.01 8.06
CA LEU A 117 2.56 2.07 9.00
C LEU A 117 1.10 1.93 9.50
N LEU A 118 0.15 1.72 8.59
CA LEU A 118 -1.27 1.49 8.92
C LEU A 118 -1.41 0.32 9.89
N ARG A 119 -0.80 -0.82 9.56
CA ARG A 119 -0.83 -2.04 10.36
C ARG A 119 -0.29 -1.79 11.77
N ASP A 120 0.90 -1.20 11.86
CA ASP A 120 1.62 -1.07 13.12
C ASP A 120 0.92 -0.07 14.05
N LEU A 121 0.43 1.06 13.53
CA LEU A 121 -0.30 2.06 14.32
C LEU A 121 -1.68 1.58 14.77
N ASN A 122 -2.39 0.80 13.94
CA ASN A 122 -3.65 0.17 14.35
C ASN A 122 -3.39 -0.94 15.36
N GLY A 123 -2.38 -1.78 15.14
CA GLY A 123 -2.02 -2.89 16.03
C GLY A 123 -1.54 -2.43 17.42
N SER A 124 -0.91 -1.25 17.51
CA SER A 124 -0.53 -0.62 18.78
C SER A 124 -1.66 0.17 19.45
N GLY A 125 -2.83 0.28 18.81
CA GLY A 125 -3.98 1.05 19.30
C GLY A 125 -3.79 2.57 19.22
N GLN A 126 -2.82 3.04 18.46
CA GLN A 126 -2.57 4.47 18.28
C GLN A 126 -3.45 5.10 17.22
N LEU A 127 -3.91 4.29 16.27
CA LEU A 127 -4.82 4.68 15.21
C LEU A 127 -6.11 3.88 15.37
N ASP A 128 -7.23 4.57 15.57
CA ASP A 128 -8.55 3.94 15.68
C ASP A 128 -9.25 3.97 14.32
N LEU A 129 -9.26 2.83 13.63
CA LEU A 129 -9.93 2.72 12.33
C LEU A 129 -11.44 2.84 12.40
N ALA A 130 -12.06 2.64 13.57
CA ALA A 130 -13.50 2.80 13.74
C ALA A 130 -13.92 4.28 13.88
N ASP A 131 -12.96 5.20 14.08
CA ASP A 131 -13.23 6.64 14.08
C ASP A 131 -13.69 7.09 12.68
N ALA A 132 -14.83 7.79 12.61
CA ALA A 132 -15.41 8.24 11.35
C ALA A 132 -14.51 9.22 10.56
N THR A 133 -13.56 9.89 11.22
CA THR A 133 -12.57 10.74 10.55
C THR A 133 -11.50 9.94 9.81
N MET A 134 -11.34 8.65 10.15
CA MET A 134 -10.39 7.74 9.51
C MET A 134 -10.97 7.03 8.29
N ASN A 135 -12.25 7.24 7.96
CA ASN A 135 -12.86 6.57 6.81
C ASN A 135 -12.07 6.77 5.51
N GLY A 136 -11.95 5.69 4.73
CA GLY A 136 -11.26 5.67 3.46
C GLY A 136 -9.74 5.59 3.57
N VAL A 137 -9.16 5.67 4.77
CA VAL A 137 -7.71 5.53 4.95
C VAL A 137 -7.22 4.15 4.50
N VAL A 138 -7.96 3.09 4.82
CA VAL A 138 -7.58 1.72 4.44
C VAL A 138 -7.66 1.53 2.93
N ALA A 139 -8.73 2.05 2.30
CA ALA A 139 -8.90 2.02 0.85
C ALA A 139 -7.81 2.82 0.13
N GLY A 140 -7.46 4.01 0.63
CA GLY A 140 -6.38 4.82 0.07
C GLY A 140 -5.01 4.13 0.17
N VAL A 141 -4.72 3.49 1.30
CA VAL A 141 -3.47 2.74 1.50
C VAL A 141 -3.42 1.48 0.64
N TRP A 142 -4.56 0.81 0.46
CA TRP A 142 -4.70 -0.32 -0.47
C TRP A 142 -4.40 0.11 -1.91
N ALA A 143 -5.08 1.15 -2.40
CA ALA A 143 -4.93 1.68 -3.76
C ALA A 143 -3.51 2.17 -4.05
N SER A 144 -2.85 2.70 -3.02
CA SER A 144 -1.47 3.17 -3.13
C SER A 144 -0.47 1.99 -3.08
N GLY A 145 -0.88 0.77 -2.75
CA GLY A 145 0.03 -0.36 -2.63
C GLY A 145 0.65 -0.74 -3.98
N GLU A 146 1.98 -0.66 -4.09
CA GLU A 146 2.66 -1.07 -5.32
C GLU A 146 2.38 -2.55 -5.64
N SER A 147 2.00 -2.80 -6.89
CA SER A 147 1.86 -4.13 -7.46
C SER A 147 3.17 -4.90 -7.36
N GLY A 148 3.26 -5.84 -6.41
CA GLY A 148 4.46 -6.66 -6.21
C GLY A 148 5.32 -6.26 -5.02
N SER A 149 5.00 -5.17 -4.32
CA SER A 149 5.43 -5.06 -2.93
C SER A 149 4.81 -6.24 -2.20
N ALA A 150 5.65 -7.10 -1.61
CA ALA A 150 5.17 -8.18 -0.76
C ALA A 150 4.43 -7.52 0.41
N SER A 151 3.12 -7.30 0.24
CA SER A 151 2.31 -6.62 1.23
C SER A 151 2.59 -7.30 2.56
N CYS A 152 3.16 -6.55 3.50
CA CYS A 152 3.45 -7.06 4.83
C CYS A 152 2.18 -7.40 5.61
N ILE A 153 1.02 -7.09 5.02
CA ILE A 153 -0.32 -7.39 5.46
C ILE A 153 -0.85 -8.58 4.64
N GLY A 154 -1.17 -9.67 5.34
CA GLY A 154 -1.83 -10.82 4.72
C GLY A 154 -3.31 -10.56 4.43
N CYS A 155 -3.92 -11.39 3.58
CA CYS A 155 -5.34 -11.26 3.21
C CYS A 155 -6.30 -11.15 4.41
N ARG A 156 -6.14 -12.00 5.45
CA ARG A 156 -6.98 -11.95 6.66
C ARG A 156 -6.82 -10.62 7.44
N GLU A 157 -5.62 -10.07 7.42
CA GLU A 157 -5.33 -8.82 8.10
C GLU A 157 -5.94 -7.64 7.34
N TRP A 158 -5.84 -7.62 6.00
CA TRP A 158 -6.59 -6.67 5.16
C TRP A 158 -8.10 -6.72 5.42
N GLN A 159 -8.70 -7.91 5.46
CA GLN A 159 -10.11 -8.07 5.80
C GLN A 159 -10.46 -7.41 7.14
N THR A 160 -9.60 -7.61 8.15
CA THR A 160 -9.78 -6.98 9.47
C THR A 160 -9.73 -5.46 9.37
N LEU A 161 -8.71 -4.90 8.71
CA LEU A 161 -8.55 -3.45 8.56
C LEU A 161 -9.73 -2.82 7.81
N PHE A 162 -10.15 -3.40 6.69
CA PHE A 162 -11.32 -2.90 5.94
C PHE A 162 -12.61 -2.97 6.75
N ARG A 163 -12.84 -4.06 7.49
CA ARG A 163 -14.05 -4.19 8.32
C ARG A 163 -14.06 -3.19 9.48
N LEU A 164 -12.91 -2.91 10.09
CA LEU A 164 -12.79 -1.88 11.13
C LEU A 164 -13.04 -0.49 10.57
N ASN A 165 -12.52 -0.19 9.36
CA ASN A 165 -12.69 1.13 8.73
C ASN A 165 -14.04 1.35 8.08
N GLY A 166 -14.84 0.29 7.92
CA GLY A 166 -16.16 0.37 7.30
C GLY A 166 -16.09 0.38 5.77
N PHE A 167 -17.27 0.26 5.15
CA PHE A 167 -17.39 0.28 3.69
C PHE A 167 -17.23 1.71 3.16
N THR A 168 -16.41 1.86 2.12
CA THR A 168 -16.25 3.13 1.41
C THR A 168 -16.48 2.99 -0.08
N TYR A 169 -17.07 4.02 -0.68
CA TYR A 169 -17.22 4.18 -2.12
C TYR A 169 -16.42 5.40 -2.55
N LEU A 170 -15.38 5.18 -3.37
CA LEU A 170 -14.43 6.22 -3.79
C LEU A 170 -13.78 6.95 -2.60
N GLY A 171 -13.38 6.18 -1.58
CA GLY A 171 -12.79 6.70 -0.35
C GLY A 171 -13.76 7.43 0.59
N VAL A 172 -15.03 7.56 0.23
CA VAL A 172 -16.07 8.23 1.04
C VAL A 172 -16.90 7.16 1.78
N PRO A 173 -17.27 7.38 3.07
CA PRO A 173 -18.20 6.51 3.77
C PRO A 173 -19.50 6.35 2.98
N SER A 174 -19.96 5.12 2.79
CA SER A 174 -21.18 4.87 2.03
C SER A 174 -21.94 3.65 2.56
N SER A 175 -23.19 3.51 2.16
CA SER A 175 -23.91 2.24 2.29
C SER A 175 -23.44 1.28 1.20
N ARG A 176 -23.38 -0.01 1.53
CA ARG A 176 -23.17 -1.04 0.51
C ARG A 176 -24.33 -1.04 -0.50
N PRO A 177 -24.08 -1.49 -1.75
CA PRO A 177 -25.15 -1.80 -2.70
C PRO A 177 -26.21 -2.72 -2.08
N THR A 178 -27.45 -2.65 -2.54
CA THR A 178 -28.53 -3.54 -2.06
C THR A 178 -28.63 -4.85 -2.84
N GLU A 179 -27.95 -4.94 -3.97
CA GLU A 179 -27.98 -6.09 -4.88
C GLU A 179 -26.56 -6.63 -5.13
N PRO A 180 -26.42 -7.91 -5.51
CA PRO A 180 -25.12 -8.47 -5.87
C PRO A 180 -24.46 -7.71 -7.02
N VAL A 181 -23.16 -7.47 -6.91
CA VAL A 181 -22.38 -6.77 -7.94
C VAL A 181 -21.65 -7.77 -8.82
N ARG A 182 -21.74 -7.59 -10.15
CA ARG A 182 -20.95 -8.37 -11.10
C ARG A 182 -19.56 -7.77 -11.25
N VAL A 183 -18.53 -8.57 -11.05
CA VAL A 183 -17.13 -8.13 -11.09
C VAL A 183 -16.25 -9.12 -11.86
N TYR A 184 -15.07 -8.67 -12.27
CA TYR A 184 -14.13 -9.41 -13.12
C TYR A 184 -12.71 -9.42 -12.57
N ARG A 185 -11.96 -10.50 -12.79
CA ARG A 185 -10.56 -10.60 -12.36
C ARG A 185 -9.74 -11.38 -13.37
N GLY A 186 -8.64 -10.78 -13.81
CA GLY A 186 -7.60 -11.44 -14.61
C GLY A 186 -6.54 -12.03 -13.71
N CYS A 187 -6.41 -13.35 -13.66
CA CYS A 187 -5.40 -13.99 -12.83
C CYS A 187 -5.16 -15.45 -13.23
N THR A 188 -4.16 -16.09 -12.63
CA THR A 188 -4.02 -17.55 -12.70
C THR A 188 -5.12 -18.22 -11.86
N PRO A 189 -5.44 -19.51 -12.09
CA PRO A 189 -6.49 -20.22 -11.38
C PRO A 189 -6.35 -20.24 -9.85
N GLU A 190 -5.12 -20.23 -9.34
CA GLU A 190 -4.80 -20.26 -7.90
C GLU A 190 -5.18 -18.94 -7.21
N HIS A 191 -5.27 -17.85 -7.97
CA HIS A 191 -5.54 -16.51 -7.46
C HIS A 191 -6.96 -16.01 -7.76
N ARG A 192 -7.86 -16.89 -8.23
CA ARG A 192 -9.25 -16.56 -8.59
C ARG A 192 -10.12 -16.11 -7.42
N PHE A 193 -9.67 -16.34 -6.18
CA PHE A 193 -10.35 -15.89 -4.95
C PHE A 193 -9.62 -14.72 -4.27
N GLY A 194 -8.81 -13.96 -5.03
CA GLY A 194 -8.17 -12.74 -4.52
C GLY A 194 -9.18 -11.63 -4.21
N MET A 195 -8.70 -10.58 -3.54
CA MET A 195 -9.54 -9.47 -3.07
C MET A 195 -9.82 -8.41 -4.15
N SER A 196 -8.94 -8.25 -5.13
CA SER A 196 -9.03 -7.18 -6.14
C SER A 196 -9.88 -7.60 -7.34
N TRP A 197 -10.94 -6.86 -7.65
CA TRP A 197 -11.80 -7.18 -8.80
C TRP A 197 -12.20 -5.91 -9.54
N SER A 198 -12.14 -5.92 -10.87
CA SER A 198 -12.56 -4.79 -11.69
C SER A 198 -14.05 -4.84 -12.03
N THR A 199 -14.66 -3.69 -12.29
CA THR A 199 -15.98 -3.61 -12.94
C THR A 199 -15.92 -3.88 -14.45
N GLU A 200 -14.73 -3.92 -15.03
CA GLU A 200 -14.52 -3.95 -16.47
C GLU A 200 -13.80 -5.22 -16.93
N VAL A 201 -14.42 -5.89 -17.91
CA VAL A 201 -13.84 -7.11 -18.51
C VAL A 201 -12.54 -6.81 -19.27
N ALA A 202 -12.39 -5.60 -19.84
CA ALA A 202 -11.21 -5.19 -20.59
C ALA A 202 -9.98 -5.05 -19.67
N VAL A 203 -10.16 -4.41 -18.51
CA VAL A 203 -9.14 -4.31 -17.45
C VAL A 203 -8.79 -5.71 -16.93
N ALA A 204 -9.78 -6.53 -16.59
CA ALA A 204 -9.48 -7.91 -16.18
C ALA A 204 -8.73 -8.71 -17.28
N ARG A 205 -8.98 -8.45 -18.57
CA ARG A 205 -8.25 -9.10 -19.65
C ARG A 205 -6.79 -8.63 -19.73
N SER A 206 -6.51 -7.34 -19.56
CA SER A 206 -5.12 -6.85 -19.57
C SER A 206 -4.30 -7.50 -18.46
N PHE A 207 -4.86 -7.65 -17.26
CA PHE A 207 -4.21 -8.40 -16.18
C PHE A 207 -3.98 -9.89 -16.49
N ALA A 208 -4.89 -10.52 -17.23
CA ALA A 208 -4.73 -11.92 -17.64
C ALA A 208 -3.68 -12.10 -18.75
N THR A 209 -3.57 -11.19 -19.71
CA THR A 209 -2.75 -11.38 -20.92
C THR A 209 -1.44 -10.58 -20.94
N GLN A 210 -1.45 -9.38 -20.38
CA GLN A 210 -0.34 -8.43 -20.38
C GLN A 210 0.32 -8.29 -19.01
N GLY A 211 0.03 -9.21 -18.08
CA GLY A 211 0.40 -9.09 -16.67
C GLY A 211 1.85 -8.64 -16.45
N MET A 212 2.15 -8.11 -15.25
CA MET A 212 3.52 -7.72 -14.86
C MET A 212 4.53 -8.73 -15.39
N SER A 213 5.54 -8.24 -16.12
CA SER A 213 6.43 -8.92 -17.09
C SER A 213 7.03 -10.29 -16.71
N SER A 214 6.79 -10.79 -15.50
CA SER A 214 7.24 -12.06 -14.94
C SER A 214 6.13 -13.09 -14.68
N ARG A 215 4.85 -12.75 -14.82
CA ARG A 215 3.74 -13.66 -14.49
C ARG A 215 3.32 -14.52 -15.69
N PRO A 216 2.99 -15.81 -15.48
CA PRO A 216 2.41 -16.62 -16.53
C PRO A 216 1.05 -16.04 -16.96
N PRO A 217 0.65 -16.22 -18.23
CA PRO A 217 -0.68 -15.82 -18.69
C PRO A 217 -1.77 -16.41 -17.81
N GLY A 218 -2.73 -15.56 -17.43
CA GLY A 218 -3.91 -15.93 -16.68
C GLY A 218 -5.14 -16.14 -17.56
N VAL A 219 -6.30 -16.20 -16.90
CA VAL A 219 -7.62 -16.21 -17.52
C VAL A 219 -8.50 -15.16 -16.84
N VAL A 220 -9.65 -14.85 -17.43
CA VAL A 220 -10.62 -13.92 -16.85
C VAL A 220 -11.68 -14.72 -16.09
N TYR A 221 -11.87 -14.38 -14.82
CA TYR A 221 -12.97 -14.86 -13.99
C TYR A 221 -14.05 -13.78 -13.87
N VAL A 222 -15.30 -14.21 -13.72
CA VAL A 222 -16.45 -13.37 -13.38
C VAL A 222 -17.07 -13.86 -12.07
N ALA A 223 -17.49 -12.94 -11.22
CA ALA A 223 -18.20 -13.24 -9.99
C ALA A 223 -19.43 -12.36 -9.80
N HIS A 224 -20.45 -12.89 -9.13
CA HIS A 224 -21.53 -12.09 -8.52
C HIS A 224 -21.32 -12.09 -7.01
N VAL A 225 -20.90 -10.94 -6.48
CA VAL A 225 -20.50 -10.79 -5.08
C VAL A 225 -21.65 -10.16 -4.30
N GLN A 226 -22.04 -10.79 -3.20
CA GLN A 226 -23.10 -10.27 -2.34
C GLN A 226 -22.64 -8.99 -1.63
N PRO A 227 -23.55 -8.03 -1.37
CA PRO A 227 -23.21 -6.76 -0.73
C PRO A 227 -22.32 -6.86 0.52
N GLU A 228 -22.61 -7.78 1.43
CA GLU A 228 -21.89 -7.97 2.69
C GLU A 228 -20.41 -8.34 2.54
N HIS A 229 -20.02 -8.82 1.35
CA HIS A 229 -18.65 -9.18 1.00
C HIS A 229 -17.91 -8.07 0.23
N LEU A 230 -18.56 -6.93 -0.03
CA LEU A 230 -17.90 -5.75 -0.59
C LEU A 230 -17.26 -4.94 0.54
N LEU A 231 -15.95 -4.76 0.46
CA LEU A 231 -15.13 -4.08 1.46
C LEU A 231 -14.87 -2.62 1.09
N ALA A 232 -14.63 -2.34 -0.18
CA ALA A 232 -14.51 -0.98 -0.71
C ALA A 232 -14.75 -0.96 -2.23
N PHE A 233 -15.10 0.22 -2.75
CA PHE A 233 -14.98 0.57 -4.15
C PHE A 233 -13.98 1.72 -4.31
N ILE A 234 -13.01 1.55 -5.18
CA ILE A 234 -11.82 2.40 -5.33
C ILE A 234 -11.72 2.85 -6.78
N ASP A 235 -11.29 4.09 -6.98
CA ASP A 235 -10.82 4.61 -8.26
C ASP A 235 -9.30 4.66 -8.19
N GLU A 236 -8.64 3.83 -8.99
CA GLU A 236 -7.17 3.75 -9.07
C GLU A 236 -6.60 4.79 -10.06
N GLY A 237 -7.46 5.63 -10.64
CA GLY A 237 -7.12 6.54 -11.74
C GLY A 237 -7.17 5.83 -13.09
N HIS A 238 -6.94 6.59 -14.17
CA HIS A 238 -6.92 6.06 -15.54
C HIS A 238 -8.19 5.28 -15.95
N ASP A 239 -9.34 5.66 -15.39
CA ASP A 239 -10.63 5.00 -15.56
C ASP A 239 -10.68 3.55 -15.00
N GLU A 240 -9.68 3.14 -14.20
CA GLU A 240 -9.63 1.83 -13.56
C GLU A 240 -10.37 1.84 -12.22
N HIS A 241 -11.49 1.12 -12.18
CA HIS A 241 -12.31 0.96 -10.99
C HIS A 241 -12.15 -0.43 -10.38
N GLU A 242 -11.95 -0.47 -9.06
CA GLU A 242 -11.70 -1.68 -8.29
C GLU A 242 -12.75 -1.86 -7.19
N TRP A 243 -13.34 -3.05 -7.13
CA TRP A 243 -13.98 -3.59 -5.95
C TRP A 243 -12.98 -4.41 -5.13
N VAL A 244 -12.82 -4.01 -3.87
CA VAL A 244 -12.17 -4.85 -2.87
C VAL A 244 -13.20 -5.80 -2.29
N VAL A 245 -13.01 -7.09 -2.51
CA VAL A 245 -13.91 -8.18 -2.13
C VAL A 245 -13.31 -9.00 -1.00
N ASP A 246 -14.15 -9.36 -0.04
CA ASP A 246 -13.85 -10.33 1.00
C ASP A 246 -13.82 -11.76 0.39
N PRO A 247 -12.66 -12.45 0.41
CA PRO A 247 -12.54 -13.79 -0.18
C PRO A 247 -13.43 -14.85 0.47
N VAL A 248 -13.94 -14.63 1.69
CA VAL A 248 -14.92 -15.54 2.31
C VAL A 248 -16.22 -15.58 1.51
N GLY A 249 -16.54 -14.52 0.76
CA GLY A 249 -17.69 -14.45 -0.14
C GLY A 249 -17.47 -15.06 -1.53
N LEU A 250 -16.30 -15.65 -1.79
CA LEU A 250 -15.93 -16.20 -3.08
C LEU A 250 -15.82 -17.73 -3.02
N SER A 251 -16.39 -18.41 -4.00
CA SER A 251 -16.37 -19.87 -4.11
C SER A 251 -16.56 -20.30 -5.56
N ASP A 252 -16.39 -21.57 -5.86
CA ASP A 252 -16.68 -22.09 -7.21
C ASP A 252 -18.18 -21.99 -7.58
N ALA A 253 -19.08 -21.74 -6.62
CA ALA A 253 -20.51 -21.55 -6.91
C ALA A 253 -20.82 -20.21 -7.58
N ASN A 254 -20.08 -19.14 -7.21
CA ASN A 254 -20.30 -17.78 -7.70
C ASN A 254 -19.14 -17.21 -8.52
N VAL A 255 -17.95 -17.83 -8.51
CA VAL A 255 -16.82 -17.49 -9.37
C VAL A 255 -16.75 -18.47 -10.53
N ARG A 256 -16.74 -17.96 -11.76
CA ARG A 256 -16.71 -18.79 -12.97
C ARG A 256 -15.69 -18.27 -13.96
N LEU A 257 -15.12 -19.18 -14.74
CA LEU A 257 -14.34 -18.80 -15.91
C LEU A 257 -15.24 -18.03 -16.87
N LEU A 258 -14.79 -16.87 -17.32
CA LEU A 258 -15.46 -16.13 -18.36
C LEU A 258 -14.99 -16.67 -19.71
N ASP A 259 -15.84 -17.45 -20.39
CA ASP A 259 -15.62 -17.86 -21.77
C ASP A 259 -15.66 -16.63 -22.66
N LEU A 260 -14.49 -16.05 -22.91
CA LEU A 260 -14.34 -14.99 -23.89
C LEU A 260 -14.28 -15.65 -25.27
N PRO A 261 -15.07 -15.17 -26.27
CA PRO A 261 -14.74 -15.50 -27.64
C PRO A 261 -13.28 -15.10 -27.86
N GLY A 262 -12.49 -15.99 -28.49
CA GLY A 262 -11.08 -15.74 -28.77
C GLY A 262 -10.89 -14.36 -29.40
N PRO A 263 -9.70 -13.75 -29.29
CA PRO A 263 -9.45 -12.41 -29.82
C PRO A 263 -10.04 -12.35 -31.22
N GLN A 264 -11.04 -11.47 -31.40
CA GLN A 264 -11.50 -11.17 -32.75
C GLN A 264 -10.30 -10.53 -33.40
N VAL A 265 -9.55 -11.35 -34.14
CA VAL A 265 -8.56 -10.87 -35.09
C VAL A 265 -9.41 -10.00 -35.99
N GLU A 266 -9.35 -8.68 -35.79
CA GLU A 266 -9.90 -7.75 -36.76
C GLU A 266 -9.17 -8.10 -38.05
N GLU A 267 -9.85 -8.86 -38.91
CA GLU A 267 -9.37 -9.15 -40.25
C GLU A 267 -9.17 -7.79 -40.88
N GLY A 268 -7.90 -7.37 -40.92
CA GLY A 268 -7.50 -6.08 -41.44
C GLY A 268 -8.13 -5.93 -42.80
N GLY A 269 -9.17 -5.11 -42.86
CA GLY A 269 -9.85 -4.77 -44.09
C GLY A 269 -8.82 -4.16 -45.01
N ALA A 270 -8.32 -4.97 -45.94
CA ALA A 270 -7.54 -4.52 -47.07
C ALA A 270 -8.44 -3.54 -47.84
N SER A 271 -8.27 -2.25 -47.53
CA SER A 271 -8.90 -1.17 -48.26
C SER A 271 -8.28 -1.17 -49.64
N ALA A 272 -8.95 -1.83 -50.59
CA ALA A 272 -8.63 -1.75 -51.99
C ALA A 272 -8.86 -0.30 -52.43
N GLN A 273 -7.76 0.44 -52.63
CA GLN A 273 -7.78 1.70 -53.36
C GLN A 273 -8.19 1.38 -54.81
N LEU A 274 -9.34 1.93 -55.23
CA LEU A 274 -9.72 2.11 -56.63
C LEU A 274 -9.29 3.50 -57.09
#